data_AF-X1UIC9-F1
#
_entry.id   AF-X1UIC9-F1
#
_cell.length_a   1.000
_cell.length_b   1.000
_cell.length_c   1.000
_cell.angle_alpha   90.00
_cell.angle_beta   90.00
_cell.angle_gamma   90.00
#
_symmetry.space_group_name_H-M   'P 1'
#
loop_
_entity.id
_entity.type
_entity.pdbx_description
1 polymer ?
#
loop_
_entity_poly.entity_id
_entity_poly.type
_entity_poly.pdbx_seq_one_letter_code
_entity_poly.pdbx_strand_id
1 'polypeptide(L)' 'IYEPYLLQLGFLERTPRGRMATRRAYEHLGRDYEKGKSNQRGLW' A
#
# COMPACT_ATOMS: atom_id res chain seq x y z
N ILE A 1 15.26 10.12 -3.05
CA ILE A 1 15.43 8.84 -3.77
C ILE A 1 15.63 7.76 -2.72
N TYR A 2 14.56 7.09 -2.28
CA TYR A 2 14.58 6.01 -1.26
C TYR A 2 13.76 4.77 -1.68
N GLU A 3 13.15 4.84 -2.86
CA GLU A 3 12.31 3.79 -3.43
C GLU A 3 12.94 2.38 -3.51
N PRO A 4 14.27 2.18 -3.76
CA PRO A 4 14.80 0.81 -3.86
C PRO A 4 14.70 0.03 -2.54
N TYR A 5 14.84 0.69 -1.39
CA TYR A 5 14.85 0.01 -0.10
C TYR A 5 13.47 -0.57 0.26
N LEU A 6 12.39 0.15 -0.02
CA LEU A 6 11.03 -0.31 0.28
C LEU A 6 10.56 -1.43 -0.65
N LEU A 7 11.00 -1.43 -1.91
CA LEU A 7 10.81 -2.58 -2.79
C LEU A 7 11.64 -3.79 -2.34
N GLN A 8 12.90 -3.56 -1.95
CA GLN A 8 13.82 -4.64 -1.57
C GLN A 8 13.43 -5.30 -0.23
N LEU A 9 12.79 -4.54 0.67
CA LEU A 9 12.18 -5.07 1.89
C LEU A 9 10.87 -5.84 1.66
N GLY A 10 10.34 -5.87 0.44
CA GLY A 10 9.05 -6.50 0.15
C GLY A 10 7.86 -5.76 0.78
N PHE A 11 8.05 -4.48 1.12
CA PHE A 11 7.01 -3.60 1.65
C PHE A 11 6.22 -2.89 0.55
N LEU A 12 6.77 -2.82 -0.66
CA LEU A 12 6.15 -2.14 -1.79
C LEU A 12 6.12 -3.05 -3.02
N GLU A 13 4.92 -3.34 -3.52
CA GLU A 13 4.69 -4.13 -4.73
C GLU A 13 4.29 -3.23 -5.91
N ARG A 14 4.69 -3.64 -7.12
CA ARG A 14 4.29 -2.96 -8.36
C ARG A 14 2.94 -3.52 -8.82
N THR A 15 1.98 -2.64 -9.04
CA THR A 15 0.67 -2.95 -9.62
C THR A 15 0.50 -2.17 -10.93
N PRO A 16 -0.39 -2.59 -11.84
CA PRO A 16 -0.65 -1.85 -13.09
C PRO A 16 -1.12 -0.39 -12.87
N ARG A 17 -1.59 -0.05 -11.66
CA ARG A 17 -2.04 1.30 -11.30
C ARG A 17 -1.01 2.12 -10.49
N GLY A 18 0.15 1.55 -10.16
CA GLY A 18 1.20 2.23 -9.38
C GLY A 18 1.89 1.33 -8.36
N ARG A 19 2.32 1.90 -7.24
CA ARG A 19 2.93 1.13 -6.14
C ARG A 19 1.90 0.88 -5.06
N MET A 20 1.83 -0.34 -4.55
CA MET A 20 0.93 -0.72 -3.48
C MET A 20 1.75 -1.23 -2.30
N ALA A 21 1.47 -0.71 -1.10
CA ALA A 21 2.08 -1.23 0.11
C ALA A 21 1.54 -2.63 0.44
N THR A 22 2.43 -3.56 0.74
CA THR A 22 2.09 -4.96 1.02
C THR A 22 1.55 -5.11 2.43
N ARG A 23 0.82 -6.20 2.72
CA ARG A 23 0.32 -6.47 4.08
C ARG A 23 1.43 -6.41 5.13
N ARG A 24 2.62 -6.91 4.80
CA ARG A 24 3.82 -6.86 5.66
C ARG A 24 4.25 -5.43 6.00
N ALA A 25 4.12 -4.50 5.06
CA ALA A 25 4.41 -3.10 5.31
C ALA A 25 3.44 -2.53 6.34
N TYR A 26 2.15 -2.81 6.18
CA TYR A 26 1.11 -2.38 7.13
C TYR A 26 1.32 -2.98 8.52
N GLU A 27 1.63 -4.28 8.60
CA GLU A 27 1.99 -4.97 9.86
C GLU A 27 3.21 -4.32 10.53
N HIS A 28 4.27 -4.01 9.77
CA HIS A 28 5.47 -3.35 10.28
C HIS A 28 5.21 -1.92 10.76
N LEU A 29 4.32 -1.20 10.09
CA LEU A 29 3.89 0.15 10.46
C LEU A 29 2.80 0.16 11.54
N GLY A 30 2.34 -1.01 12.03
CA GLY A 30 1.26 -1.11 13.01
C GLY A 30 -0.07 -0.54 12.51
N ARG A 31 -0.32 -0.56 11.20
CA ARG A 31 -1.55 -0.07 10.57
C ARG A 31 -2.42 -1.21 10.08
N ASP A 32 -3.73 -1.04 10.18
CA ASP A 32 -4.68 -1.97 9.56
C ASP A 32 -4.53 -1.95 8.04
N TYR A 33 -4.35 -3.14 7.45
CA TYR A 33 -4.30 -3.32 6.00
C TYR A 33 -5.72 -3.23 5.42
N GLU A 34 -6.22 -2.01 5.24
CA GLU A 34 -7.52 -1.77 4.60
C GLU A 34 -7.42 -1.94 3.07
N LYS A 35 -7.46 -3.18 2.61
CA LYS A 35 -7.53 -3.49 1.17
C LYS A 35 -8.90 -3.11 0.62
N GLY A 36 -9.03 -1.86 0.16
CA GLY A 36 -10.13 -1.46 -0.73
C GLY A 36 -11.35 -0.84 -0.07
N LYS A 37 -11.20 0.03 0.93
CA LYS A 37 -12.24 1.04 1.21
C LYS A 37 -12.12 2.22 0.26
N SER A 38 -12.31 2.00 -1.04
CA SER A 38 -12.81 3.08 -1.89
C SER A 38 -14.28 3.30 -1.51
N ASN A 39 -14.50 3.98 -0.38
CA ASN A 39 -15.78 4.57 -0.10
C ASN A 39 -15.93 5.74 -1.09
N GLN A 40 -16.30 5.42 -2.33
CA GLN A 40 -16.95 6.38 -3.21
C GLN A 40 -18.32 6.65 -2.59
N ARG A 41 -18.30 7.38 -1.49
CA ARG A 41 -19.49 7.91 -0.86
C ARG A 41 -20.00 8.94 -1.87
N GLY A 42 -21.15 8.64 -2.46
CA GLY A 42 -21.78 9.42 -3.52
C GLY A 42 -21.60 10.92 -3.29
N LEU A 43 -20.93 11.57 -4.24
CA LEU A 43 -21.05 13.00 -4.42
C LEU A 43 -22.42 13.19 -5.08
N TRP A 44 -23.25 13.97 -4.38
CA TRP A 44 -24.66 14.25 -4.62
C TRP A 44 -25.02 14.54 -6.08
#